data_AF-A0A8T0D5W9-F1
#
_entry.id   AF-A0A8T0D5W9-F1
#
_cell.length_a   1.000
_cell.length_b   1.000
_cell.length_c   1.000
_cell.angle_alpha   90.00
_cell.angle_beta   90.00
_cell.angle_gamma   90.00
#
_symmetry.space_group_name_H-M   'P 1'
#
loop_
_entity.id
_entity.type
_entity.pdbx_description
1 polymer ?
#
loop_
_entity_poly.entity_id
_entity_poly.type
_entity_poly.pdbx_seq_one_letter_code
_entity_poly.pdbx_strand_id
1 'polypeptide(L)'
;MSAPPKKRCVRRRHVSESSSEEEPVQDNVQAESDGLEEYEKEELDREKDIQERDAFVKRLINKDQELTRKISATPALSQYEDALRKVEAGEMSKKELLEELKKASRRSYLRKRQADKLADLKGEVEDEELFFDKDELSSKELAELQYKQTILAVAQSHQQAGELENISRYFIPTEDKRPDDKYKEEEKEKDGNEEGKRWEQEHVSSALYSFGAKDKTDKQLLAVSTAVPFPLGAVGGRLAENLKTAAICGP
;
A
#
# COMPACT_ATOMS: atom_id res chain seq x y z
N MET A 1 -39.34 -5.72 -30.24
CA MET A 1 -40.56 -5.12 -29.65
C MET A 1 -40.32 -5.00 -28.15
N SER A 2 -40.04 -3.80 -27.64
CA SER A 2 -39.69 -3.60 -26.22
C SER A 2 -40.95 -3.32 -25.40
N ALA A 3 -41.13 -4.03 -24.29
CA ALA A 3 -42.34 -3.94 -23.47
C ALA A 3 -42.42 -2.59 -22.71
N PRO A 4 -43.61 -1.99 -22.55
CA PRO A 4 -43.76 -0.70 -21.87
C PRO A 4 -43.60 -0.84 -20.34
N PRO A 5 -43.12 0.22 -19.67
CA PRO A 5 -42.83 0.16 -18.23
C PRO A 5 -44.10 0.06 -17.38
N LYS A 6 -44.11 -0.88 -16.43
CA LYS A 6 -45.21 -1.09 -15.48
C LYS A 6 -45.27 0.09 -14.49
N LYS A 7 -46.43 0.76 -14.44
CA LYS A 7 -46.69 1.83 -13.47
C LYS A 7 -46.87 1.25 -12.07
N ARG A 8 -46.17 1.81 -11.08
CA ARG A 8 -46.30 1.45 -9.66
C ARG A 8 -47.64 1.96 -9.13
N CYS A 9 -48.44 1.08 -8.52
CA CYS A 9 -49.70 1.45 -7.88
C CYS A 9 -49.39 2.00 -6.48
N VAL A 10 -49.51 3.32 -6.29
CA VAL A 10 -49.38 3.96 -4.98
C VAL A 10 -50.76 3.98 -4.31
N ARG A 11 -50.88 3.30 -3.17
CA ARG A 11 -52.10 3.33 -2.35
C ARG A 11 -52.33 4.76 -1.84
N ARG A 12 -53.49 5.35 -2.17
CA ARG A 12 -53.89 6.66 -1.64
C ARG A 12 -54.01 6.58 -0.12
N ARG A 13 -53.32 7.49 0.57
CA ARG A 13 -53.40 7.67 2.02
C ARG A 13 -54.72 8.38 2.33
N HIS A 14 -55.50 7.82 3.26
CA HIS A 14 -56.76 8.40 3.74
C HIS A 14 -56.43 9.69 4.49
N VAL A 15 -57.10 10.78 4.15
CA VAL A 15 -57.02 12.04 4.88
C VAL A 15 -57.90 11.86 6.11
N SER A 16 -57.30 11.91 7.29
CA SER A 16 -58.04 12.02 8.54
C SER A 16 -58.26 13.50 8.80
N GLU A 17 -59.50 13.97 8.66
CA GLU A 17 -59.92 15.28 9.13
C GLU A 17 -59.90 15.26 10.66
N SER A 18 -58.88 15.89 11.24
CA SER A 18 -58.81 16.12 12.69
C SER A 18 -59.67 17.32 13.03
N SER A 19 -60.90 17.04 13.46
CA SER A 19 -61.85 18.00 14.04
C SER A 19 -61.27 18.60 15.32
N SER A 20 -60.84 19.86 15.27
CA SER A 20 -60.46 20.64 16.44
C SER A 20 -61.72 21.30 16.99
N GLU A 21 -62.16 20.89 18.18
CA GLU A 21 -63.20 21.59 18.94
C GLU A 21 -62.58 22.87 19.54
N GLU A 22 -63.23 24.00 19.26
CA GLU A 22 -62.90 25.32 19.79
C GLU A 22 -63.48 25.45 21.20
N GLU A 23 -62.62 25.63 22.20
CA GLU A 23 -62.99 26.07 23.56
C GLU A 23 -62.60 27.54 23.74
N PRO A 24 -63.51 28.43 24.19
CA PRO A 24 -63.19 29.84 24.37
C PRO A 24 -62.44 30.07 25.69
N VAL A 25 -61.16 30.42 25.59
CA VAL A 25 -60.37 30.87 26.74
C VAL A 25 -60.49 32.38 26.89
N GLN A 26 -60.93 32.79 28.09
CA GLN A 26 -61.18 34.16 28.49
C GLN A 26 -59.90 35.01 28.52
N ASP A 27 -60.05 36.24 28.04
CA ASP A 27 -59.09 37.33 28.12
C ASP A 27 -58.48 37.47 29.52
N ASN A 28 -57.15 37.45 29.59
CA ASN A 28 -56.43 38.14 30.65
C ASN A 28 -55.32 39.00 30.05
N VAL A 29 -55.55 40.32 30.13
CA VAL A 29 -54.68 41.36 29.60
C VAL A 29 -53.48 41.52 30.53
N GLN A 30 -52.36 40.91 30.12
CA GLN A 30 -51.01 41.29 30.56
C GLN A 30 -50.07 41.26 29.34
N ALA A 31 -50.43 42.06 28.33
CA ALA A 31 -49.70 42.18 27.08
C ALA A 31 -48.73 43.37 27.14
N GLU A 32 -47.52 43.14 26.64
CA GLU A 32 -46.68 44.06 25.81
C GLU A 32 -45.17 43.68 25.85
N SER A 33 -44.75 42.70 26.67
CA SER A 33 -43.35 42.18 26.64
C SER A 33 -43.22 40.68 26.33
N ASP A 34 -44.27 39.87 26.51
CA ASP A 34 -44.22 38.40 26.36
C ASP A 34 -44.53 37.94 24.93
N GLY A 35 -45.40 38.67 24.21
CA GLY A 35 -45.77 38.34 22.82
C GLY A 35 -44.66 38.58 21.79
N LEU A 36 -43.67 39.42 22.10
CA LEU A 36 -42.51 39.63 21.22
C LEU A 36 -41.55 38.43 21.26
N GLU A 37 -41.33 37.86 22.45
CA GLU A 37 -40.54 36.62 22.62
C GLU A 37 -41.23 35.40 22.01
N GLU A 38 -42.56 35.32 22.10
CA GLU A 38 -43.33 34.25 21.47
C GLU A 38 -43.27 34.32 19.94
N TYR A 39 -43.33 35.54 19.39
CA TYR A 39 -43.13 35.79 17.97
C TYR A 39 -41.71 35.43 17.50
N GLU A 40 -40.68 35.79 18.28
CA GLU A 40 -39.29 35.40 18.00
C GLU A 40 -39.10 33.87 18.02
N LYS A 41 -39.75 33.16 18.95
CA LYS A 41 -39.73 31.69 19.01
C LYS A 41 -40.39 31.07 17.77
N GLU A 42 -41.51 31.62 17.32
CA GLU A 42 -42.22 31.14 16.13
C GLU A 42 -41.41 31.37 14.83
N GLU A 43 -40.76 32.53 14.68
CA GLU A 43 -39.88 32.79 13.53
C GLU A 43 -38.66 31.86 13.52
N LEU A 44 -38.06 31.58 14.70
CA LEU A 44 -36.96 30.62 14.82
C LEU A 44 -37.37 29.20 14.40
N ASP A 45 -38.59 28.79 14.72
CA ASP A 45 -39.09 27.48 14.32
C ASP A 45 -39.36 27.40 12.80
N ARG A 46 -39.85 28.49 12.18
CA ARG A 46 -39.94 28.60 10.73
C ARG A 46 -38.58 28.53 10.04
N GLU A 47 -37.58 29.22 10.61
CA GLU A 47 -36.21 29.17 10.11
C GLU A 47 -35.60 27.77 10.21
N LYS A 48 -35.82 27.05 11.33
CA LYS A 48 -35.37 25.66 11.49
C LYS A 48 -35.99 24.76 10.43
N ASP A 49 -37.29 24.87 10.17
CA ASP A 49 -37.98 24.09 9.14
C ASP A 49 -37.42 24.33 7.73
N ILE A 50 -37.07 25.59 7.41
CA ILE A 50 -36.41 25.93 6.14
C ILE A 50 -35.01 25.34 6.09
N GLN A 51 -34.24 25.46 7.17
CA GLN A 51 -32.89 24.92 7.28
C GLN A 51 -32.87 23.39 7.16
N GLU A 52 -33.82 22.69 7.77
CA GLU A 52 -33.96 21.23 7.69
C GLU A 52 -34.29 20.77 6.27
N ARG A 53 -35.18 21.49 5.58
CA ARG A 53 -35.52 21.25 4.18
C ARG A 53 -34.30 21.42 3.28
N ASP A 54 -33.58 22.53 3.43
CA ASP A 54 -32.38 22.82 2.65
C ASP A 54 -31.25 21.84 2.97
N ALA A 55 -31.08 21.45 4.24
CA ALA A 55 -30.12 20.44 4.66
C ALA A 55 -30.44 19.08 4.04
N PHE A 56 -31.71 18.70 3.94
CA PHE A 56 -32.13 17.46 3.28
C PHE A 56 -31.85 17.48 1.78
N VAL A 57 -32.15 18.59 1.10
CA VAL A 57 -31.83 18.78 -0.33
C VAL A 57 -30.33 18.69 -0.56
N LYS A 58 -29.51 19.36 0.28
CA LYS A 58 -28.04 19.25 0.23
C LYS A 58 -27.57 17.81 0.44
N ARG A 59 -28.15 17.05 1.38
CA ARG A 59 -27.82 15.62 1.57
C ARG A 59 -28.16 14.79 0.34
N LEU A 60 -29.28 15.06 -0.33
CA LEU A 60 -29.68 14.36 -1.54
C LEU A 60 -28.74 14.67 -2.71
N ILE A 61 -28.46 15.95 -2.93
CA ILE A 61 -27.50 16.41 -3.95
C ILE A 61 -26.12 15.84 -3.68
N ASN A 62 -25.64 15.85 -2.43
CA ASN A 62 -24.34 15.30 -2.07
C ASN A 62 -24.29 13.78 -2.31
N LYS A 63 -25.35 13.04 -1.97
CA LYS A 63 -25.44 11.60 -2.30
C LYS A 63 -25.36 11.37 -3.81
N ASP A 64 -26.11 12.12 -4.61
CA ASP A 64 -26.10 11.99 -6.07
C ASP A 64 -24.74 12.39 -6.67
N GLN A 65 -24.11 13.45 -6.15
CA GLN A 65 -22.77 13.89 -6.56
C GLN A 65 -21.70 12.87 -6.18
N GLU A 66 -21.75 12.28 -5.00
CA GLU A 66 -20.83 11.23 -4.56
C GLU A 66 -20.97 9.97 -5.42
N LEU A 67 -22.18 9.61 -5.84
CA LEU A 67 -22.42 8.48 -6.72
C LEU A 67 -21.91 8.73 -8.15
N THR A 68 -22.20 9.91 -8.72
CA THR A 68 -21.83 10.28 -10.09
C THR A 68 -20.34 10.59 -10.25
N ARG A 69 -19.74 11.35 -9.31
CA ARG A 69 -18.29 11.64 -9.34
C ARG A 69 -17.46 10.38 -9.22
N LYS A 70 -17.89 9.38 -8.44
CA LYS A 70 -17.17 8.10 -8.34
C LYS A 70 -17.10 7.34 -9.65
N ILE A 71 -18.04 7.56 -10.57
CA ILE A 71 -18.05 6.90 -11.88
C ILE A 71 -17.15 7.69 -12.84
N SER A 72 -17.38 8.99 -13.00
CA SER A 72 -16.60 9.83 -13.93
C SER A 72 -15.14 10.03 -13.51
N ALA A 73 -14.82 9.95 -12.22
CA ALA A 73 -13.46 10.12 -11.72
C ALA A 73 -12.60 8.84 -11.85
N THR A 74 -13.16 7.71 -12.31
CA THR A 74 -12.31 6.56 -12.59
C THR A 74 -11.50 6.82 -13.86
N PRO A 75 -10.16 6.91 -13.78
CA PRO A 75 -9.34 7.18 -14.96
C PRO A 75 -9.49 6.09 -16.03
N ALA A 76 -9.88 4.87 -15.62
CA ALA A 76 -10.16 3.76 -16.53
C ALA A 76 -11.37 3.99 -17.45
N LEU A 77 -12.43 4.64 -16.96
CA LEU A 77 -13.58 4.97 -17.80
C LEU A 77 -13.27 6.12 -18.76
N SER A 78 -12.52 7.14 -18.30
CA SER A 78 -12.02 8.21 -19.17
C SER A 78 -11.17 7.66 -20.32
N GLN A 79 -10.24 6.75 -20.04
CA GLN A 79 -9.41 6.13 -21.09
C GLN A 79 -10.23 5.31 -22.09
N TYR A 80 -11.28 4.65 -21.62
CA TYR A 80 -12.19 3.90 -22.50
C TYR A 80 -12.99 4.83 -23.40
N GLU A 81 -13.52 5.93 -22.86
CA GLU A 81 -14.26 6.94 -23.61
C GLU A 81 -13.38 7.62 -24.67
N ASP A 82 -12.14 7.97 -24.32
CA ASP A 82 -11.18 8.53 -25.27
C ASP A 82 -10.84 7.52 -26.37
N ALA A 83 -10.67 6.25 -26.02
CA ALA A 83 -10.38 5.20 -26.99
C ALA A 83 -11.58 4.90 -27.92
N LEU A 84 -12.81 5.00 -27.41
CA LEU A 84 -14.02 4.97 -28.23
C LEU A 84 -14.08 6.18 -29.15
N ARG A 85 -13.78 7.38 -28.66
CA ARG A 85 -13.74 8.61 -29.47
C ARG A 85 -12.75 8.49 -30.63
N LYS A 86 -11.58 7.86 -30.43
CA LYS A 86 -10.60 7.58 -31.49
C LYS A 86 -11.13 6.62 -32.56
N VAL A 87 -11.87 5.59 -32.14
CA VAL A 87 -12.53 4.67 -33.08
C VAL A 87 -13.65 5.37 -33.85
N GLU A 88 -14.44 6.22 -33.18
CA GLU A 88 -15.49 7.02 -33.81
C GLU A 88 -14.92 8.05 -34.79
N ALA A 89 -13.78 8.65 -34.47
CA ALA A 89 -13.03 9.55 -35.34
C ALA A 89 -12.33 8.81 -36.51
N GLY A 90 -12.30 7.48 -36.49
CA GLY A 90 -11.68 6.66 -37.53
C GLY A 90 -10.15 6.57 -37.45
N GLU A 91 -9.53 7.06 -36.36
CA GLU A 91 -8.07 6.97 -36.13
C GLU A 91 -7.63 5.51 -35.90
N MET A 92 -8.52 4.70 -35.30
CA MET A 92 -8.27 3.32 -34.91
C MET A 92 -9.41 2.42 -35.37
N SER A 93 -9.11 1.21 -35.83
CA SER A 93 -10.16 0.22 -36.08
C SER A 93 -10.67 -0.38 -34.76
N LYS A 94 -11.93 -0.80 -34.74
CA LYS A 94 -12.51 -1.53 -33.59
C LYS A 94 -11.69 -2.76 -33.19
N LYS A 95 -11.05 -3.43 -34.16
CA LYS A 95 -10.23 -4.63 -33.91
C LYS A 95 -8.93 -4.26 -33.19
N GLU A 96 -8.26 -3.20 -33.64
CA GLU A 96 -7.03 -2.71 -33.00
C GLU A 96 -7.30 -2.25 -31.55
N LEU A 97 -8.41 -1.52 -31.33
CA LEU A 97 -8.83 -1.11 -29.99
C LEU A 97 -8.97 -2.32 -29.05
N LEU A 98 -9.63 -3.39 -29.51
CA LEU A 98 -9.79 -4.60 -28.69
C LEU A 98 -8.45 -5.27 -28.36
N GLU A 99 -7.50 -5.30 -29.29
CA GLU A 99 -6.17 -5.87 -29.03
C GLU A 99 -5.36 -5.04 -28.04
N GLU A 100 -5.47 -3.71 -28.10
CA GLU A 100 -4.85 -2.82 -27.10
C GLU A 100 -5.47 -3.01 -25.72
N LEU A 101 -6.80 -3.08 -25.63
CA LEU A 101 -7.51 -3.34 -24.38
C LEU A 101 -7.11 -4.71 -23.78
N LYS A 102 -6.95 -5.75 -24.61
CA LYS A 102 -6.43 -7.06 -24.18
C LYS A 102 -5.01 -6.94 -23.61
N LYS A 103 -4.12 -6.21 -24.28
CA LYS A 103 -2.74 -5.98 -23.81
C LYS A 103 -2.73 -5.25 -22.48
N ALA A 104 -3.52 -4.17 -22.34
CA ALA A 104 -3.63 -3.40 -21.12
C ALA A 104 -4.17 -4.24 -19.96
N SER A 105 -5.26 -4.99 -20.20
CA SER A 105 -5.85 -5.92 -19.25
C SER A 105 -4.83 -6.99 -18.81
N ARG A 106 -4.13 -7.62 -19.76
CA ARG A 106 -3.10 -8.63 -19.47
C ARG A 106 -1.96 -8.08 -18.61
N ARG A 107 -1.47 -6.87 -18.90
CA ARG A 107 -0.42 -6.22 -18.10
C ARG A 107 -0.89 -5.96 -16.66
N SER A 108 -2.11 -5.45 -16.50
CA SER A 108 -2.74 -5.23 -15.19
C SER A 108 -2.88 -6.55 -14.41
N TYR A 109 -3.38 -7.59 -15.07
CA TYR A 109 -3.52 -8.92 -14.48
C TYR A 109 -2.18 -9.52 -14.03
N LEU A 110 -1.14 -9.43 -14.86
CA LEU A 110 0.17 -9.98 -14.51
C LEU A 110 0.77 -9.27 -13.28
N ARG A 111 0.58 -7.95 -13.15
CA ARG A 111 1.00 -7.22 -11.95
C ARG A 111 0.25 -7.69 -10.70
N LYS A 112 -1.08 -7.81 -10.78
CA LYS A 112 -1.90 -8.33 -9.67
C LYS A 112 -1.49 -9.75 -9.31
N ARG A 113 -1.42 -10.64 -10.29
CA ARG A 113 -1.00 -12.03 -10.11
C ARG A 113 0.40 -12.15 -9.50
N GLN A 114 1.35 -11.31 -9.90
CA GLN A 114 2.66 -11.29 -9.29
C GLN A 114 2.59 -10.90 -7.81
N ALA A 115 1.83 -9.85 -7.48
CA ALA A 115 1.62 -9.43 -6.09
C ALA A 115 0.93 -10.51 -5.26
N ASP A 116 -0.16 -11.10 -5.76
CA ASP A 116 -0.89 -12.18 -5.11
C ASP A 116 0.03 -13.38 -4.85
N LYS A 117 0.82 -13.80 -5.85
CA LYS A 117 1.74 -14.94 -5.71
C LYS A 117 2.87 -14.69 -4.72
N LEU A 118 3.34 -13.45 -4.62
CA LEU A 118 4.33 -13.09 -3.61
C LEU A 118 3.72 -13.02 -2.21
N ALA A 119 2.47 -12.58 -2.09
CA ALA A 119 1.74 -12.60 -0.83
C ALA A 119 1.48 -14.05 -0.38
N ASP A 120 1.05 -14.93 -1.29
CA ASP A 120 0.89 -16.36 -1.02
C ASP A 120 2.21 -16.98 -0.50
N LEU A 121 3.34 -16.76 -1.21
CA LEU A 121 4.65 -17.29 -0.80
C LEU A 121 5.15 -16.72 0.52
N LYS A 122 4.86 -15.45 0.81
CA LYS A 122 5.17 -14.84 2.12
C LYS A 122 4.35 -15.49 3.22
N GLY A 123 3.05 -15.66 3.01
CA GLY A 123 2.17 -16.33 3.97
C GLY A 123 2.63 -17.77 4.24
N GLU A 124 3.01 -18.52 3.21
CA GLU A 124 3.55 -19.88 3.41
C GLU A 124 4.81 -19.90 4.29
N VAL A 125 5.74 -18.96 4.09
CA VAL A 125 6.96 -18.86 4.91
C VAL A 125 6.62 -18.42 6.33
N GLU A 126 5.76 -17.42 6.50
CA GLU A 126 5.33 -16.90 7.80
C GLU A 126 4.58 -17.97 8.62
N ASP A 127 3.74 -18.77 7.97
CA ASP A 127 3.03 -19.89 8.60
C ASP A 127 4.02 -20.99 9.04
N GLU A 128 4.97 -21.36 8.19
CA GLU A 128 5.97 -22.38 8.52
C GLU A 128 6.85 -21.96 9.70
N GLU A 129 7.29 -20.70 9.73
CA GLU A 129 8.01 -20.14 10.87
C GLU A 129 7.09 -20.16 12.10
N LEU A 130 5.94 -19.48 12.05
CA LEU A 130 5.08 -19.32 13.23
C LEU A 130 4.60 -20.64 13.85
N PHE A 131 4.22 -21.63 13.03
CA PHE A 131 3.69 -22.90 13.52
C PHE A 131 4.79 -23.88 13.97
N PHE A 132 5.96 -23.88 13.31
CA PHE A 132 6.99 -24.90 13.53
C PHE A 132 8.29 -24.37 14.15
N ASP A 133 8.37 -23.09 14.53
CA ASP A 133 9.53 -22.47 15.20
C ASP A 133 10.09 -23.26 16.41
N LYS A 134 9.22 -24.00 17.11
CA LYS A 134 9.56 -24.73 18.35
C LYS A 134 9.76 -26.23 18.14
N ASP A 135 9.47 -26.72 16.95
CA ASP A 135 9.57 -28.15 16.62
C ASP A 135 10.90 -28.45 15.92
N GLU A 136 11.38 -29.69 16.05
CA GLU A 136 12.56 -30.14 15.32
C GLU A 136 12.16 -30.51 13.88
N LEU A 137 12.33 -29.57 12.94
CA LEU A 137 12.08 -29.84 11.52
C LEU A 137 13.04 -30.90 10.97
N SER A 138 12.52 -31.76 10.10
CA SER A 138 13.34 -32.71 9.34
C SER A 138 14.30 -31.99 8.40
N SER A 139 15.41 -32.63 8.05
CA SER A 139 16.40 -32.05 7.12
C SER A 139 15.81 -31.66 5.76
N LYS A 140 14.76 -32.36 5.33
CA LYS A 140 14.05 -32.05 4.07
C LYS A 140 13.19 -30.80 4.20
N GLU A 141 12.44 -30.69 5.28
CA GLU A 141 11.55 -29.56 5.56
C GLU A 141 12.36 -28.28 5.76
N LEU A 142 13.50 -28.36 6.46
CA LEU A 142 14.44 -27.25 6.57
C LEU A 142 14.96 -26.78 5.20
N ALA A 143 15.29 -27.72 4.31
CA ALA A 143 15.75 -27.36 2.96
C ALA A 143 14.64 -26.74 2.11
N GLU A 144 13.40 -27.20 2.27
CA GLU A 144 12.22 -26.64 1.61
C GLU A 144 11.91 -25.21 2.11
N LEU A 145 11.92 -24.99 3.42
CA LEU A 145 11.73 -23.68 4.04
C LEU A 145 12.81 -22.70 3.55
N GLN A 146 14.09 -23.10 3.61
CA GLN A 146 15.20 -22.30 3.09
C GLN A 146 15.02 -21.99 1.60
N TYR A 147 14.59 -22.96 0.81
CA TYR A 147 14.32 -22.74 -0.61
C TYR A 147 13.22 -21.69 -0.82
N LYS A 148 12.10 -21.77 -0.10
CA LYS A 148 11.03 -20.76 -0.16
C LYS A 148 11.51 -19.36 0.23
N GLN A 149 12.27 -19.25 1.33
CA GLN A 149 12.88 -17.99 1.76
C GLN A 149 13.80 -17.40 0.69
N THR A 150 14.64 -18.23 0.06
CA THR A 150 15.55 -17.75 -1.01
C THR A 150 14.77 -17.26 -2.22
N ILE A 151 13.71 -17.95 -2.66
CA ILE A 151 12.87 -17.50 -3.77
C ILE A 151 12.22 -16.16 -3.44
N LEU A 152 11.67 -16.03 -2.24
CA LEU A 152 11.04 -14.81 -1.77
C LEU A 152 12.04 -13.64 -1.81
N ALA A 153 13.25 -13.84 -1.28
CA ALA A 153 14.30 -12.82 -1.28
C ALA A 153 14.75 -12.44 -2.71
N VAL A 154 14.95 -13.42 -3.59
CA VAL A 154 15.29 -13.18 -5.00
C VAL A 154 14.18 -12.42 -5.72
N ALA A 155 12.92 -12.77 -5.48
CA ALA A 155 11.81 -12.09 -6.14
C ALA A 155 11.62 -10.64 -5.64
N GLN A 156 11.79 -10.40 -4.34
CA GLN A 156 11.74 -9.05 -3.78
C GLN A 156 12.90 -8.17 -4.26
N SER A 157 14.13 -8.70 -4.26
CA SER A 157 15.29 -7.96 -4.77
C SER A 157 15.14 -7.63 -6.26
N HIS A 158 14.56 -8.53 -7.06
CA HIS A 158 14.25 -8.24 -8.46
C HIS A 158 13.21 -7.11 -8.62
N GLN A 159 12.17 -7.05 -7.77
CA GLN A 159 11.21 -5.93 -7.78
C GLN A 159 11.90 -4.60 -7.45
N GLN A 160 12.70 -4.59 -6.39
CA GLN A 160 13.46 -3.41 -5.96
C GLN A 160 14.45 -2.96 -7.06
N ALA A 161 15.18 -3.89 -7.67
CA ALA A 161 16.10 -3.58 -8.77
C ALA A 161 15.35 -2.94 -9.96
N GLY A 162 14.18 -3.47 -10.33
CA GLY A 162 13.36 -2.88 -11.38
C GLY A 162 12.87 -1.47 -11.06
N GLU A 163 12.57 -1.16 -9.79
CA GLU A 163 12.22 0.19 -9.35
C GLU A 163 13.41 1.14 -9.42
N LEU A 164 14.60 0.70 -8.98
CA LEU A 164 15.84 1.47 -9.07
C LEU A 164 16.21 1.77 -10.54
N GLU A 165 16.13 0.77 -11.42
CA GLU A 165 16.36 0.95 -12.86
C GLU A 165 15.39 1.93 -13.50
N ASN A 166 14.16 2.08 -12.97
CA ASN A 166 13.20 3.03 -13.52
C ASN A 166 13.57 4.48 -13.17
N ILE A 167 14.29 4.72 -12.08
CA ILE A 167 14.69 6.05 -11.62
C ILE A 167 15.75 6.64 -12.55
N SER A 168 16.72 5.84 -13.02
CA SER A 168 17.82 6.31 -13.87
C SER A 168 17.48 6.42 -15.36
N ARG A 169 16.21 6.19 -15.77
CA ARG A 169 15.78 6.28 -17.18
C ARG A 169 15.39 7.70 -17.55
N TYR A 170 15.82 8.16 -18.74
CA TYR A 170 15.45 9.49 -19.26
C TYR A 170 13.93 9.66 -19.31
N PHE A 171 13.44 10.74 -18.69
CA PHE A 171 12.02 11.08 -18.64
C PHE A 171 11.68 12.10 -19.73
N ILE A 172 10.79 11.73 -20.66
CA ILE A 172 10.20 12.67 -21.62
C ILE A 172 8.99 13.33 -20.94
N PRO A 173 8.99 14.66 -20.74
CA PRO A 173 7.85 15.35 -20.16
C PRO A 173 6.59 15.15 -20.99
N THR A 174 5.48 14.87 -20.32
CA THR A 174 4.14 14.79 -20.91
C THR A 174 3.26 15.89 -20.31
N GLU A 175 2.14 16.25 -20.95
CA GLU A 175 1.29 17.36 -20.49
C GLU A 175 0.85 17.21 -19.02
N ASP A 176 0.61 15.97 -18.58
CA ASP A 176 0.17 15.65 -17.22
C ASP A 176 1.33 15.51 -16.22
N LYS A 177 2.57 15.33 -16.69
CA LYS A 177 3.72 14.96 -15.85
C LYS A 177 4.98 15.70 -16.28
N ARG A 178 5.41 16.63 -15.43
CA ARG A 178 6.73 17.26 -15.51
C ARG A 178 7.72 16.44 -14.66
N PRO A 179 9.01 16.39 -15.04
CA PRO A 179 10.01 15.83 -14.16
C PRO A 179 9.99 16.60 -12.85
N ASP A 180 10.07 15.90 -11.73
CA ASP A 180 10.26 16.56 -10.43
C ASP A 180 11.62 17.28 -10.47
N ASP A 181 11.64 18.60 -10.21
CA ASP A 181 12.87 19.42 -10.19
C ASP A 181 13.90 18.97 -9.12
N LYS A 182 13.54 17.97 -8.30
CA LYS A 182 14.44 17.36 -7.32
C LYS A 182 15.36 16.38 -8.01
N TYR A 183 16.52 16.87 -8.46
CA TYR A 183 17.69 16.05 -8.69
C TYR A 183 17.97 15.23 -7.42
N LYS A 184 17.70 13.92 -7.49
CA LYS A 184 18.12 12.97 -6.45
C LYS A 184 19.47 12.44 -6.90
N GLU A 185 20.52 13.08 -6.40
CA GLU A 185 21.87 12.54 -6.46
C GLU A 185 21.83 11.13 -5.86
N GLU A 186 22.24 10.11 -6.63
CA GLU A 186 22.30 8.74 -6.12
C GLU A 186 23.29 8.74 -4.95
N GLU A 187 22.90 8.23 -3.78
CA GLU A 187 23.71 8.29 -2.54
C GLU A 187 25.12 7.66 -2.69
N LYS A 188 25.32 6.88 -3.76
CA LYS A 188 26.61 6.34 -4.21
C LYS A 188 27.65 7.41 -4.62
N GLU A 189 27.26 8.66 -4.85
CA GLU A 189 28.23 9.72 -5.22
C GLU A 189 28.79 10.50 -4.01
N LYS A 190 28.45 10.15 -2.76
CA LYS A 190 28.93 10.90 -1.59
C LYS A 190 30.43 10.74 -1.33
N ASP A 191 31.02 9.61 -1.74
CA ASP A 191 32.46 9.40 -1.66
C ASP A 191 33.08 9.69 -3.04
N GLY A 192 33.53 10.92 -3.28
CA GLY A 192 34.18 11.33 -4.55
C GLY A 192 35.47 10.56 -4.93
N ASN A 193 35.82 9.50 -4.20
CA ASN A 193 36.94 8.59 -4.45
C ASN A 193 36.53 7.10 -4.44
N GLU A 194 35.25 6.76 -4.66
CA GLU A 194 34.82 5.36 -4.74
C GLU A 194 35.47 4.62 -5.92
N GLU A 195 35.61 5.28 -7.06
CA GLU A 195 36.25 4.69 -8.24
C GLU A 195 37.73 4.40 -8.00
N GLY A 196 38.44 5.31 -7.32
CA GLY A 196 39.83 5.09 -6.90
C GLY A 196 39.95 3.96 -5.89
N LYS A 197 39.09 3.94 -4.86
CA LYS A 197 39.04 2.83 -3.89
C LYS A 197 38.75 1.49 -4.56
N ARG A 198 37.79 1.42 -5.50
CA ARG A 198 37.48 0.18 -6.24
C ARG A 198 38.67 -0.26 -7.10
N TRP A 199 39.33 0.67 -7.78
CA TRP A 199 40.53 0.38 -8.56
C TRP A 199 41.68 -0.15 -7.68
N GLU A 200 41.92 0.48 -6.53
CA GLU A 200 42.88 0.02 -5.52
C GLU A 200 42.52 -1.38 -5.00
N GLN A 201 41.25 -1.62 -4.70
CA GLN A 201 40.77 -2.91 -4.19
C GLN A 201 40.88 -4.02 -5.23
N GLU A 202 40.55 -3.75 -6.49
CA GLU A 202 40.73 -4.67 -7.61
C GLU A 202 42.22 -4.99 -7.84
N HIS A 203 43.10 -4.00 -7.74
CA HIS A 203 44.54 -4.20 -7.88
C HIS A 203 45.14 -4.95 -6.70
N VAL A 204 44.74 -4.62 -5.47
CA VAL A 204 45.15 -5.34 -4.26
C VAL A 204 44.63 -6.78 -4.31
N SER A 205 43.37 -7.00 -4.69
CA SER A 205 42.81 -8.35 -4.81
C SER A 205 43.50 -9.17 -5.88
N SER A 206 43.83 -8.57 -7.04
CA SER A 206 44.58 -9.20 -8.12
C SER A 206 46.02 -9.53 -7.70
N ALA A 207 46.67 -8.65 -6.95
CA ALA A 207 48.02 -8.87 -6.41
C ALA A 207 48.05 -9.96 -5.34
N LEU A 208 47.00 -10.05 -4.51
CA LEU A 208 46.81 -11.10 -3.51
C LEU A 208 46.29 -12.41 -4.13
N TYR A 209 45.89 -12.40 -5.40
CA TYR A 209 45.36 -13.57 -6.08
C TYR A 209 46.51 -14.49 -6.53
N SER A 210 46.77 -15.54 -5.75
CA SER A 210 47.76 -16.56 -6.07
C SER A 210 47.13 -17.78 -6.75
N PHE A 211 47.81 -18.32 -7.78
CA PHE A 211 47.40 -19.52 -8.50
C PHE A 211 48.38 -20.66 -8.18
N GLY A 212 48.08 -21.44 -7.14
CA GLY A 212 48.95 -22.53 -6.70
C GLY A 212 48.21 -23.64 -5.96
N ALA A 213 48.61 -24.90 -6.19
CA ALA A 213 48.02 -26.07 -5.50
C ALA A 213 48.32 -26.09 -3.99
N LYS A 214 49.43 -25.47 -3.57
CA LYS A 214 49.81 -25.30 -2.15
C LYS A 214 48.91 -24.29 -1.41
N ASP A 215 48.46 -23.24 -2.10
CA ASP A 215 47.59 -22.23 -1.46
C ASP A 215 46.15 -22.74 -1.27
N LYS A 216 45.75 -23.76 -2.05
CA LYS A 216 44.44 -24.42 -1.89
C LYS A 216 44.38 -25.24 -0.60
N THR A 217 45.47 -25.90 -0.20
CA THR A 217 45.50 -26.66 1.05
C THR A 217 45.44 -25.72 2.25
N ASP A 218 46.15 -24.59 2.22
CA ASP A 218 46.13 -23.62 3.33
C ASP A 218 44.76 -22.93 3.45
N LYS A 219 44.10 -22.60 2.34
CA LYS A 219 42.72 -22.09 2.32
C LYS A 219 41.71 -23.13 2.83
N GLN A 220 41.88 -24.41 2.48
CA GLN A 220 41.03 -25.48 3.00
C GLN A 220 41.23 -25.71 4.50
N LEU A 221 42.46 -25.64 5.00
CA LEU A 221 42.78 -25.78 6.43
C LEU A 221 42.25 -24.60 7.26
N LEU A 222 42.31 -23.37 6.74
CA LEU A 222 41.72 -22.19 7.39
C LEU A 222 40.19 -22.19 7.36
N ALA A 223 39.57 -22.72 6.31
CA ALA A 223 38.11 -22.88 6.23
C ALA A 223 37.56 -23.92 7.22
N VAL A 224 38.32 -24.99 7.50
CA VAL A 224 37.97 -25.99 8.52
C VAL A 224 38.14 -25.44 9.94
N SER A 225 39.07 -24.51 10.15
CA SER A 225 39.33 -23.83 11.44
C SER A 225 38.29 -22.75 11.78
N THR A 226 37.70 -22.10 10.77
CA THR A 226 36.71 -21.00 10.94
C THR A 226 35.25 -21.47 10.95
N ALA A 227 35.02 -22.79 10.94
CA ALA A 227 33.73 -23.37 11.32
C ALA A 227 33.53 -23.24 12.85
N VAL A 228 33.29 -22.01 13.31
CA VAL A 228 32.90 -21.73 14.70
C VAL A 228 31.41 -22.02 14.85
N PRO A 229 31.00 -22.71 15.94
CA PRO A 229 29.61 -23.06 16.21
C PRO A 229 28.70 -21.83 16.32
N PHE A 230 27.48 -22.04 15.84
CA PHE A 230 26.30 -21.18 15.94
C PHE A 230 26.20 -20.43 17.29
N PRO A 231 25.88 -19.11 17.31
CA PRO A 231 25.86 -18.35 18.55
C PRO A 231 24.62 -18.73 19.38
N LEU A 232 24.84 -19.46 20.48
CA LEU A 232 23.83 -19.60 21.53
C LEU A 232 23.67 -18.26 22.25
N GLY A 233 22.41 -17.87 22.42
CA GLY A 233 21.98 -16.62 23.03
C GLY A 233 22.53 -16.39 24.43
N ALA A 234 22.67 -15.10 24.74
CA ALA A 234 23.18 -14.56 25.99
C ALA A 234 22.43 -15.08 27.22
N VAL A 235 23.19 -15.60 28.19
CA VAL A 235 22.75 -15.73 29.59
C VAL A 235 23.80 -15.05 30.46
N GLY A 236 23.41 -13.94 31.08
CA GLY A 236 24.27 -13.17 31.97
C GLY A 236 24.60 -13.93 33.26
N GLY A 237 25.86 -13.90 33.67
CA GLY A 237 26.32 -14.51 34.91
C GLY A 237 27.70 -14.00 35.30
N ARG A 238 27.71 -13.00 36.19
CA ARG A 238 28.88 -12.33 36.76
C ARG A 238 29.43 -13.18 37.90
N LEU A 239 30.69 -13.65 37.90
CA LEU A 239 31.40 -14.02 39.12
C LEU A 239 32.92 -13.79 39.04
N ALA A 240 33.45 -13.41 40.19
CA ALA A 240 34.71 -12.73 40.44
C ALA A 240 35.98 -13.58 40.31
N GLU A 241 37.06 -12.87 40.00
CA GLU A 241 38.42 -12.93 40.56
C GLU A 241 38.73 -14.07 41.55
N ASN A 242 39.83 -14.79 41.31
CA ASN A 242 40.92 -15.04 42.27
C ASN A 242 41.88 -16.12 41.74
N LEU A 243 43.10 -15.75 41.34
CA LEU A 243 44.21 -16.70 41.29
C LEU A 243 45.46 -16.09 41.94
N LYS A 244 45.74 -16.64 43.13
CA LYS A 244 46.93 -16.43 43.95
C LYS A 244 48.18 -16.94 43.24
N THR A 245 49.21 -16.11 43.21
CA THR A 245 50.60 -16.47 42.95
C THR A 245 51.14 -17.36 44.06
N ALA A 246 51.63 -18.55 43.71
CA ALA A 246 52.43 -19.40 44.59
C ALA A 246 53.87 -19.45 44.06
N ALA A 247 54.77 -18.86 44.84
CA ALA A 247 56.21 -18.99 44.67
C ALA A 247 56.66 -20.41 45.03
N ILE A 248 57.51 -21.00 44.20
CA ILE A 248 58.24 -22.23 44.53
C ILE A 248 59.73 -21.88 44.54
N CYS A 249 60.34 -22.15 45.68
CA CYS A 249 61.71 -21.83 46.08
C CYS A 249 62.57 -23.09 45.98
N GLY A 250 63.72 -22.96 45.31
CA GLY A 250 65.00 -23.66 45.59
C GLY A 250 65.04 -25.17 45.32
N PRO A 251 66.24 -25.78 45.27
CA PRO A 251 67.53 -25.32 45.82
C PRO A 251 68.43 -24.51 44.87
#